data_AF-A0A6I2M1Z0-F1
#
_entry.id   AF-A0A6I2M1Z0-F1
#
_cell.length_a   1.000
_cell.length_b   1.000
_cell.length_c   1.000
_cell.angle_alpha   90.00
_cell.angle_beta   90.00
_cell.angle_gamma   90.00
#
_symmetry.space_group_name_H-M   'P 1'
#
loop_
_entity.id
_entity.type
_entity.pdbx_description
1 polymer ?
#
loop_
_entity_poly.entity_id
_entity_poly.type
_entity_poly.pdbx_seq_one_letter_code
_entity_poly.pdbx_strand_id
1 'polypeptide(L)'
;MHLSPLARRTLVGYLNHLINGGGHLVSRDELAALARADGSGAARIADAAAEAGRWCAQHSLPNIAVALIGAEHEGSAVMLPDAEVVDAMGGEAAVRAEQARLRDFDWQGWRDA
;
A
#
# COMPACT_ATOMS: atom_id res chain seq x y z
N MET A 1 -5.15 14.01 -10.26
CA MET A 1 -5.04 14.32 -8.81
C MET A 1 -3.56 14.54 -8.48
N HIS A 2 -3.21 15.57 -7.69
CA HIS A 2 -1.84 15.73 -7.20
C HIS A 2 -1.69 14.99 -5.87
N LEU A 3 -0.66 14.14 -5.76
CA LEU A 3 -0.29 13.49 -4.50
C LEU A 3 0.32 14.48 -3.52
N SER A 4 -0.12 14.43 -2.26
CA SER A 4 0.53 15.10 -1.15
C SER A 4 2.00 14.67 -1.03
N PRO A 5 2.89 15.50 -0.43
CA PRO A 5 4.29 15.13 -0.28
C PRO A 5 4.50 13.82 0.46
N LEU A 6 3.66 13.53 1.47
CA LEU A 6 3.72 12.27 2.20
C LEU A 6 3.24 11.11 1.34
N ALA A 7 2.09 11.21 0.67
CA ALA A 7 1.57 10.15 -0.20
C ALA A 7 2.53 9.83 -1.35
N ARG A 8 3.20 10.84 -1.92
CA ARG A 8 4.26 10.64 -2.92
C ARG A 8 5.43 9.84 -2.35
N ARG A 9 5.93 10.20 -1.16
CA ARG A 9 7.03 9.47 -0.51
C ARG A 9 6.61 8.05 -0.16
N THR A 10 5.40 7.84 0.32
CA THR A 10 4.82 6.52 0.60
C THR A 10 4.81 5.66 -0.66
N LEU A 11 4.26 6.18 -1.76
CA LEU A 11 4.23 5.48 -3.04
C LEU A 11 5.64 5.13 -3.52
N VAL A 12 6.54 6.12 -3.60
CA VAL A 12 7.91 5.90 -4.10
C VAL A 12 8.68 4.92 -3.20
N GLY A 13 8.57 5.06 -1.89
CA GLY A 13 9.21 4.18 -0.91
C GLY A 13 8.74 2.74 -1.08
N TYR A 14 7.42 2.54 -1.20
CA TYR A 14 6.83 1.22 -1.38
C TYR A 14 7.16 0.60 -2.75
N LEU A 15 7.13 1.38 -3.83
CA LEU A 15 7.53 0.89 -5.15
C LEU A 15 8.99 0.45 -5.20
N ASN A 16 9.89 1.24 -4.59
CA ASN A 16 11.29 0.85 -4.48
C ASN A 16 11.44 -0.43 -3.64
N HIS A 17 10.63 -0.62 -2.59
CA HIS A 17 10.64 -1.86 -1.83
C HIS A 17 10.28 -3.06 -2.73
N LEU A 18 9.17 -2.98 -3.46
CA LEU A 18 8.72 -4.04 -4.38
C LEU A 18 9.77 -4.36 -5.43
N ILE A 19 10.32 -3.34 -6.07
CA ILE A 19 11.30 -3.49 -7.14
C ILE A 19 12.59 -4.15 -6.64
N ASN A 20 12.99 -3.88 -5.40
CA ASN A 20 14.17 -4.48 -4.80
C ASN A 20 13.90 -5.88 -4.19
N GLY A 21 12.77 -6.52 -4.53
CA GLY A 21 12.42 -7.87 -4.07
C GLY A 21 11.78 -7.91 -2.69
N GLY A 22 11.27 -6.78 -2.21
CA GLY A 22 10.49 -6.68 -0.98
C GLY A 22 9.12 -7.37 -1.07
N GLY A 23 8.52 -7.64 0.08
CA GLY A 23 7.20 -8.24 0.17
C GLY A 23 6.08 -7.26 -0.24
N HIS A 24 4.97 -7.80 -0.75
CA HIS A 24 3.79 -7.00 -1.12
C HIS A 24 2.90 -6.62 0.07
N LEU A 25 3.19 -7.18 1.24
CA LEU A 25 2.48 -6.89 2.46
C LEU A 25 3.46 -6.29 3.46
N VAL A 26 3.12 -5.11 3.98
CA VAL A 26 3.93 -4.34 4.92
C VAL A 26 3.04 -3.80 6.02
N SER A 27 3.52 -3.77 7.25
CA SER A 27 2.86 -3.08 8.35
C SER A 27 2.83 -1.56 8.13
N ARG A 28 1.96 -0.86 8.87
CA ARG A 28 1.93 0.62 8.86
C ARG A 28 3.31 1.22 9.22
N ASP A 29 4.02 0.62 10.16
CA ASP A 29 5.33 1.11 10.62
C ASP A 29 6.43 0.87 9.57
N GLU A 30 6.43 -0.30 8.92
CA GLU A 30 7.32 -0.57 7.80
C GLU A 30 7.06 0.41 6.65
N LEU A 31 5.79 0.68 6.33
CA LEU A 31 5.45 1.65 5.30
C LEU A 31 5.90 3.08 5.67
N ALA A 32 5.79 3.46 6.95
CA ALA A 32 6.30 4.74 7.44
C ALA A 32 7.83 4.84 7.31
N ALA A 33 8.54 3.75 7.61
CA ALA A 33 10.00 3.68 7.41
C ALA A 33 10.38 3.79 5.93
N LEU A 34 9.68 3.07 5.04
CA LEU A 34 9.88 3.16 3.59
C LEU A 34 9.64 4.59 3.06
N ALA A 35 8.64 5.27 3.60
CA ALA A 35 8.31 6.66 3.27
C ALA A 35 9.28 7.69 3.89
N ARG A 36 10.23 7.25 4.73
CA ARG A 36 11.11 8.11 5.56
C ARG A 36 10.31 9.13 6.36
N ALA A 37 9.21 8.65 6.93
CA ALA A 37 8.21 9.46 7.59
C ALA A 37 8.44 9.45 9.11
N ASP A 38 9.64 9.86 9.55
CA ASP A 38 10.05 9.83 10.96
C ASP A 38 9.04 10.60 11.82
N GLY A 39 8.45 9.92 12.82
CA GLY A 39 7.48 10.51 13.75
C GLY A 39 6.08 10.77 13.18
N SER A 40 5.77 10.27 11.98
CA SER A 40 4.41 10.32 11.42
C SER A 40 3.57 9.25 12.12
N GLY A 41 2.60 9.63 12.95
CA GLY A 41 1.71 8.65 13.58
C GLY A 41 1.03 7.74 12.56
N ALA A 42 0.76 6.49 12.94
CA ALA A 42 0.22 5.43 12.09
C ALA A 42 -1.04 5.82 11.27
N ALA A 43 -1.88 6.73 11.77
CA ALA A 43 -3.03 7.25 11.02
C ALA A 43 -2.62 8.06 9.77
N ARG A 44 -1.56 8.88 9.86
CA ARG A 44 -1.10 9.71 8.74
C ARG A 44 -0.50 8.90 7.61
N ILE A 45 0.15 7.77 7.93
CA ILE A 45 0.72 6.90 6.90
C ILE A 45 -0.39 6.10 6.20
N ALA A 46 -1.43 5.69 6.93
CA ALA A 46 -2.61 5.04 6.35
C ALA A 46 -3.36 5.99 5.38
N ASP A 47 -3.61 7.23 5.79
CA ASP A 47 -4.21 8.26 4.92
C ASP A 47 -3.39 8.50 3.64
N ALA A 48 -2.07 8.60 3.80
CA ALA A 48 -1.15 8.79 2.69
C ALA A 48 -1.11 7.57 1.75
N ALA A 49 -1.19 6.35 2.29
CA ALA A 49 -1.29 5.13 1.51
C ALA A 49 -2.62 5.04 0.75
N ALA A 50 -3.74 5.43 1.38
CA ALA A 50 -5.05 5.49 0.74
C ALA A 50 -5.08 6.54 -0.39
N GLU A 51 -4.46 7.69 -0.19
CA GLU A 51 -4.29 8.71 -1.23
C GLU A 51 -3.45 8.20 -2.40
N ALA A 52 -2.30 7.57 -2.11
CA ALA A 52 -1.46 6.93 -3.10
C ALA A 52 -2.20 5.81 -3.86
N GLY A 53 -2.99 5.01 -3.15
CA GLY A 53 -3.83 3.95 -3.70
C GLY A 53 -4.88 4.48 -4.69
N ARG A 54 -5.57 5.56 -4.34
CA ARG A 54 -6.50 6.26 -5.25
C ARG A 54 -5.80 6.80 -6.49
N TRP A 55 -4.59 7.33 -6.33
CA TRP A 55 -3.78 7.78 -7.46
C TRP A 55 -3.40 6.60 -8.36
N CYS A 56 -2.93 5.48 -7.80
CA CYS A 56 -2.65 4.26 -8.56
C CYS A 56 -3.87 3.82 -9.38
N ALA A 57 -5.06 3.76 -8.76
CA ALA A 57 -6.29 3.40 -9.45
C ALA A 57 -6.62 4.34 -10.63
N GLN A 58 -6.44 5.66 -10.47
CA GLN A 58 -6.63 6.64 -11.55
C GLN A 58 -5.67 6.42 -12.74
N HIS A 59 -4.50 5.85 -12.46
CA HIS A 59 -3.46 5.55 -13.45
C HIS A 59 -3.47 4.08 -13.89
N SER A 60 -4.55 3.34 -13.62
CA SER A 60 -4.70 1.90 -13.95
C SER A 60 -3.65 0.98 -13.32
N LEU A 61 -3.03 1.43 -12.23
CA LEU A 61 -2.09 0.64 -11.42
C LEU A 61 -2.83 -0.07 -10.29
N PRO A 62 -2.31 -1.21 -9.80
CA PRO A 62 -2.85 -1.84 -8.60
C PRO A 62 -2.84 -0.87 -7.41
N ASN A 63 -3.92 -0.91 -6.63
CA ASN A 63 -4.07 -0.07 -5.45
C ASN A 63 -3.12 -0.52 -4.34
N ILE A 64 -2.07 0.25 -4.09
CA ILE A 64 -1.06 -0.10 -3.08
C ILE A 64 -1.57 -0.06 -1.63
N ALA A 65 -2.73 0.54 -1.35
CA ALA A 65 -3.27 0.58 0.02
C ALA A 65 -3.62 -0.83 0.54
N VAL A 66 -3.87 -1.79 -0.36
CA VAL A 66 -4.13 -3.20 0.01
C VAL A 66 -2.88 -3.95 0.48
N ALA A 67 -1.70 -3.33 0.36
CA ALA A 67 -0.44 -3.84 0.87
C ALA A 67 -0.32 -3.76 2.39
N LEU A 68 -1.18 -2.99 3.06
CA LEU A 68 -1.03 -2.78 4.49
C LEU A 68 -1.44 -4.02 5.29
N ILE A 69 -0.65 -4.39 6.30
CA ILE A 69 -1.08 -5.30 7.38
C ILE A 69 -1.36 -4.41 8.60
N GLY A 70 -2.53 -4.59 9.23
CA GLY A 70 -2.82 -3.97 10.52
C GLY A 70 -1.76 -4.37 11.56
N ALA A 71 -1.30 -3.41 12.37
CA ALA A 71 -0.29 -3.63 13.40
C ALA A 71 -0.75 -4.67 14.46
N GLU A 72 -2.04 -4.93 14.54
CA GLU A 72 -2.70 -5.85 15.45
C GLU A 72 -2.57 -7.35 15.09
N HIS A 73 -1.93 -7.72 13.97
CA HIS A 73 -2.03 -9.08 13.40
C HIS A 73 -0.71 -9.82 13.12
N GLU A 74 0.33 -9.63 13.95
CA GLU A 74 1.56 -10.47 13.90
C GLU A 74 1.35 -11.94 14.32
N GLY A 75 0.26 -12.27 15.03
CA GLY A 75 0.21 -13.50 15.82
C GLY A 75 -0.77 -14.61 15.40
N SER A 76 -1.75 -14.40 14.53
CA SER A 76 -2.80 -15.42 14.31
C SER A 76 -3.51 -15.23 12.98
N ALA A 77 -3.39 -16.23 12.10
CA ALA A 77 -4.19 -16.49 10.90
C ALA A 77 -5.03 -15.31 10.36
N VAL A 78 -4.36 -14.46 9.58
CA VAL A 78 -4.84 -13.63 8.46
C VAL A 78 -6.33 -13.27 8.51
N MET A 79 -6.64 -11.97 8.63
CA MET A 79 -7.31 -11.33 7.49
C MET A 79 -7.26 -9.81 7.42
N LEU A 80 -6.88 -9.41 6.19
CA LEU A 80 -7.06 -8.17 5.47
C LEU A 80 -6.25 -6.94 5.87
N PRO A 81 -5.98 -6.08 4.86
CA PRO A 81 -5.55 -4.71 5.11
C PRO A 81 -6.55 -3.99 5.99
N ASP A 82 -6.08 -2.88 6.53
CA ASP A 82 -6.84 -1.89 7.29
C ASP A 82 -8.35 -1.93 6.98
N ALA A 83 -9.21 -2.00 8.01
CA ALA A 83 -10.66 -2.12 7.84
C ALA A 83 -11.23 -1.03 6.92
N GLU A 84 -10.65 0.18 6.96
CA GLU A 84 -11.01 1.27 6.07
C GLU A 84 -10.74 0.97 4.58
N VAL A 85 -9.67 0.22 4.28
CA VAL A 85 -9.36 -0.25 2.93
C VAL A 85 -10.34 -1.33 2.48
N VAL A 86 -10.72 -2.24 3.37
CA VAL A 86 -11.72 -3.29 3.09
C VAL A 86 -13.06 -2.68 2.72
N ASP A 87 -13.53 -1.74 3.53
CA ASP A 87 -14.80 -1.06 3.30
C ASP A 87 -14.76 -0.22 2.02
N ALA A 88 -13.68 0.54 1.78
CA ALA A 88 -13.53 1.36 0.59
C ALA A 88 -13.49 0.52 -0.71
N MET A 89 -13.05 -0.73 -0.64
CA MET A 89 -12.97 -1.64 -1.78
C MET A 89 -14.21 -2.51 -1.99
N GLY A 90 -15.22 -2.41 -1.11
CA GLY A 90 -16.45 -3.20 -1.22
C GLY A 90 -16.31 -4.63 -0.67
N GLY A 91 -15.40 -4.83 0.27
CA GLY A 91 -15.29 -6.07 1.05
C GLY A 91 -14.07 -6.95 0.72
N GLU A 92 -13.95 -8.03 1.48
CA GLU A 92 -12.78 -8.90 1.54
C GLU A 92 -12.37 -9.51 0.20
N ALA A 93 -13.36 -9.91 -0.61
CA ALA A 93 -13.13 -10.56 -1.89
C ALA A 93 -12.48 -9.59 -2.90
N ALA A 94 -12.92 -8.33 -2.91
CA ALA A 94 -12.37 -7.30 -3.78
C ALA A 94 -10.93 -6.97 -3.37
N VAL A 95 -10.68 -6.87 -2.06
CA VAL A 95 -9.33 -6.66 -1.53
C VAL A 95 -8.38 -7.80 -1.91
N ARG A 96 -8.81 -9.07 -1.74
CA ARG A 96 -7.98 -10.23 -2.12
C ARG A 96 -7.66 -10.26 -3.61
N ALA A 97 -8.63 -9.91 -4.46
CA ALA A 97 -8.41 -9.81 -5.90
C ALA A 97 -7.38 -8.71 -6.22
N GLU A 98 -7.47 -7.58 -5.55
CA GLU A 98 -6.53 -6.47 -5.74
C GLU A 98 -5.13 -6.79 -5.19
N GLN A 99 -5.04 -7.49 -4.06
CA GLN A 99 -3.76 -8.01 -3.55
C GLN A 99 -3.09 -8.96 -4.55
N ALA A 100 -3.87 -9.82 -5.21
CA ALA A 100 -3.34 -10.68 -6.28
C ALA A 100 -2.81 -9.85 -7.46
N ARG A 101 -3.56 -8.81 -7.88
CA ARG A 101 -3.09 -7.87 -8.91
C ARG A 101 -1.80 -7.16 -8.51
N LEU A 102 -1.71 -6.70 -7.27
CA LEU A 102 -0.52 -6.04 -6.72
C LEU A 102 0.70 -6.98 -6.74
N ARG A 103 0.50 -8.24 -6.35
CA ARG A 103 1.54 -9.28 -6.37
C ARG A 103 2.03 -9.59 -7.78
N ASP A 104 1.09 -9.74 -8.72
CA ASP A 104 1.37 -10.24 -10.06
C ASP A 104 1.74 -9.12 -11.06
N PHE A 105 1.69 -7.86 -10.64
CA PHE A 105 2.02 -6.71 -11.49
C PHE A 105 3.52 -6.53 -11.67
N ASP A 106 3.95 -6.30 -12.91
CA ASP A 106 5.35 -6.06 -13.26
C ASP A 106 5.77 -4.61 -12.91
N TRP A 107 6.09 -4.38 -11.64
CA TRP A 107 6.51 -3.07 -11.14
C TRP A 107 7.84 -2.59 -11.71
N GLN A 108 8.76 -3.52 -11.99
CA GLN A 108 10.04 -3.20 -12.61
C GLN A 108 9.84 -2.76 -14.06
N GLY A 109 9.09 -3.55 -14.85
CA GLY A 109 8.78 -3.20 -16.23
C GLY A 109 7.98 -1.91 -16.35
N TRP A 110 7.03 -1.66 -15.43
CA TRP A 110 6.30 -0.39 -15.38
C TRP A 110 7.21 0.81 -15.09
N ARG A 111 8.19 0.68 -14.19
CA ARG A 111 9.14 1.77 -13.88
C ARG A 111 10.05 2.08 -15.07
N ASP A 112 10.45 1.06 -15.81
CA ASP A 112 11.45 1.18 -16.87
C ASP A 112 10.85 1.61 -18.24
N ALA A 113 9.52 1.70 -18.34
CA ALA A 113 8.76 2.12 -19.55
C ALA A 113 8.52 3.64 -19.61
#